data_AF-A0A916CC96-F1
#
_entry.id   AF-A0A916CC96-F1
#
_cell.length_a   1.000
_cell.length_b   1.000
_cell.length_c   1.000
_cell.angle_alpha   90.00
_cell.angle_beta   90.00
_cell.angle_gamma   90.00
#
_symmetry.space_group_name_H-M   'P 1'
#
loop_
_entity.id
_entity.type
_entity.pdbx_description
1 polymer ?
#
loop_
_entity_poly.entity_id
_entity_poly.type
_entity_poly.pdbx_seq_one_letter_code
_entity_poly.pdbx_strand_id
1 'polypeptide(L)'
;MNTAIAKRRARWWNRVRRSWWGYVFVSPWVFLYLIFGLYPLLLSFFLTFFTYSFPNPANQTFVGVGNWIQGITDPLFWKSVGNIGVNQVIFIGLKNGLGLLFAVLLSRIGFGARILRTIYFLPVITS
;
A
#
# COMPACT_ATOMS: atom_id res chain seq x y z
N MET A 1 -9.42 -20.12 41.16
CA MET A 1 -9.48 -19.00 40.19
C MET A 1 -8.76 -19.33 38.86
N ASN A 2 -8.94 -20.53 38.25
CA ASN A 2 -8.11 -20.98 37.10
C ASN A 2 -8.86 -21.68 35.93
N THR A 3 -10.17 -21.93 36.05
CA THR A 3 -10.92 -22.73 35.04
C THR A 3 -11.43 -21.90 33.85
N ALA A 4 -11.66 -20.60 34.05
CA ALA A 4 -12.19 -19.71 33.01
C ALA A 4 -11.15 -19.40 31.91
N ILE A 5 -9.88 -19.22 32.28
CA ILE A 5 -8.77 -18.94 31.34
C ILE A 5 -8.48 -20.17 30.48
N ALA A 6 -8.46 -21.37 31.09
CA ALA A 6 -8.27 -22.64 30.39
C ALA A 6 -9.39 -22.90 29.36
N LYS A 7 -10.66 -22.69 29.75
CA LYS A 7 -11.81 -22.80 28.83
C LYS A 7 -11.79 -21.76 27.70
N ARG A 8 -11.19 -20.58 27.91
CA ARG A 8 -11.08 -19.53 26.87
C ARG A 8 -10.01 -19.88 25.83
N ARG A 9 -8.86 -20.42 26.26
CA ARG A 9 -7.81 -20.95 25.35
C ARG A 9 -8.29 -22.15 24.52
N ALA A 10 -8.97 -23.11 25.14
CA ALA A 10 -9.50 -24.29 24.43
C ALA A 10 -10.52 -23.92 23.34
N ARG A 11 -11.37 -22.92 23.59
CA ARG A 11 -12.34 -22.40 22.60
C ARG A 11 -11.67 -21.70 21.41
N TRP A 12 -10.56 -21.00 21.64
CA TRP A 12 -9.80 -20.36 20.55
C TRP A 12 -9.14 -21.42 19.64
N TRP A 13 -8.55 -22.46 20.23
CA TRP A 13 -7.90 -23.53 19.48
C TRP A 13 -8.89 -24.38 18.66
N ASN A 14 -10.07 -24.66 19.22
CA ASN A 14 -11.14 -25.31 18.47
C ASN A 14 -11.68 -24.45 17.31
N ARG A 15 -11.68 -23.12 17.44
CA ARG A 15 -12.07 -22.19 16.37
C ARG A 15 -11.02 -22.13 15.26
N VAL A 16 -9.73 -22.04 15.61
CA VAL A 16 -8.63 -22.07 14.64
C VAL A 16 -8.61 -23.40 13.88
N ARG A 17 -8.80 -24.53 14.57
CA ARG A 17 -8.88 -25.86 13.95
C ARG A 17 -10.09 -26.01 13.02
N ARG A 18 -11.24 -25.42 13.36
CA ARG A 18 -12.44 -25.42 12.52
C ARG A 18 -12.28 -24.56 11.25
N SER A 19 -11.41 -23.56 11.30
CA SER A 19 -11.12 -22.63 10.19
C SER A 19 -9.77 -22.89 9.50
N TRP A 20 -9.15 -24.07 9.73
CA TRP A 20 -7.83 -24.42 9.21
C TRP A 20 -7.71 -24.21 7.70
N TRP A 21 -8.71 -24.66 6.93
CA TRP A 21 -8.75 -24.48 5.49
C TRP A 21 -8.72 -23.01 5.05
N GLY A 22 -9.35 -22.11 5.82
CA GLY A 22 -9.28 -20.66 5.56
C GLY A 22 -7.86 -20.11 5.66
N TYR A 23 -7.08 -20.58 6.64
CA TYR A 23 -5.68 -20.20 6.76
C TYR A 23 -4.82 -20.79 5.64
N VAL A 24 -5.12 -22.02 5.19
CA VAL A 24 -4.42 -22.64 4.05
C VAL A 24 -4.68 -21.89 2.74
N PHE A 25 -5.90 -21.38 2.51
CA PHE A 25 -6.18 -20.60 1.30
C PHE A 25 -5.58 -19.19 1.34
N VAL A 26 -5.43 -18.60 2.53
CA VAL A 26 -4.83 -17.28 2.69
C VAL A 26 -3.29 -17.34 2.73
N SER A 27 -2.71 -18.49 3.11
CA SER A 27 -1.27 -18.64 3.30
C SER A 27 -0.42 -18.32 2.06
N PRO A 28 -0.80 -18.65 0.81
CA PRO A 28 0.04 -18.34 -0.35
C PRO A 28 0.15 -16.84 -0.57
N TRP A 29 -0.97 -16.11 -0.43
CA TRP A 29 -0.97 -14.65 -0.55
C TRP A 29 -0.15 -13.99 0.56
N VAL A 30 -0.34 -14.42 1.81
CA VAL A 30 0.43 -13.89 2.95
C VAL A 30 1.91 -14.17 2.78
N PHE A 31 2.29 -15.39 2.36
CA PHE A 31 3.67 -15.76 2.14
C PHE A 31 4.34 -14.88 1.07
N LEU A 32 3.65 -14.67 -0.07
CA LEU A 32 4.13 -13.76 -1.11
C LEU A 32 4.24 -12.32 -0.60
N TYR A 33 3.24 -11.82 0.13
CA TYR A 33 3.29 -10.48 0.71
C TYR A 33 4.46 -10.32 1.70
N LEU A 34 4.76 -11.33 2.51
CA LEU A 34 5.87 -11.29 3.45
C LEU A 34 7.22 -11.18 2.73
N ILE A 35 7.41 -11.94 1.65
CA ILE A 35 8.68 -11.97 0.90
C ILE A 35 8.84 -10.75 -0.01
N PHE A 36 7.79 -10.35 -0.71
CA PHE A 36 7.88 -9.32 -1.75
C PHE A 36 7.33 -7.96 -1.33
N GLY A 37 6.60 -7.88 -0.22
CA GLY A 37 6.10 -6.63 0.34
C GLY A 37 6.82 -6.26 1.63
N LEU A 38 6.68 -7.09 2.67
CA LEU A 38 7.16 -6.75 4.00
C LEU A 38 8.69 -6.81 4.12
N TYR A 39 9.31 -7.86 3.60
CA TYR A 39 10.76 -8.01 3.63
C TYR A 39 11.51 -6.83 2.97
N PRO A 40 11.23 -6.41 1.71
CA PRO A 40 11.92 -5.26 1.12
C PRO A 40 11.61 -3.94 1.82
N LEU A 41 10.44 -3.79 2.44
CA LEU A 41 10.10 -2.63 3.26
C LEU A 41 10.98 -2.57 4.51
N LEU A 42 11.08 -3.67 5.24
CA LEU A 42 11.93 -3.76 6.43
C LEU A 42 13.41 -3.60 6.08
N LEU A 43 13.86 -4.18 4.97
CA LEU A 43 15.22 -4.00 4.47
C LEU A 43 15.49 -2.53 4.11
N SER A 44 14.58 -1.88 3.38
CA SER A 44 14.70 -0.45 3.07
C SER A 44 14.77 0.40 4.33
N PHE A 45 13.93 0.12 5.33
CA PHE A 45 13.96 0.79 6.62
C PHE A 45 15.30 0.57 7.35
N PHE A 46 15.79 -0.67 7.40
CA PHE A 46 17.09 -1.00 7.98
C PHE A 46 18.24 -0.26 7.28
N LEU A 47 18.23 -0.20 5.95
CA LEU A 47 19.25 0.49 5.15
C LEU A 47 19.28 2.00 5.42
N THR A 48 18.19 2.62 5.88
CA THR A 48 18.20 4.06 6.25
C THR A 48 19.17 4.39 7.38
N PHE A 49 19.60 3.40 8.18
CA PHE A 49 20.58 3.60 9.26
C PHE A 49 22.04 3.47 8.80
N PHE A 50 22.28 3.13 7.54
CA PHE A 50 23.60 2.90 6.98
C PHE A 50 23.88 3.89 5.83
N THR A 51 25.15 4.15 5.56
CA THR A 51 25.54 4.77 4.29
C THR A 51 25.46 3.72 3.20
N TYR A 52 24.70 4.00 2.15
CA TYR A 52 24.55 3.08 1.02
C TYR A 52 24.95 3.80 -0.26
N SER A 53 25.98 3.28 -0.93
CA SER A 53 26.47 3.79 -2.20
C SER A 53 26.45 2.66 -3.23
N PHE A 54 25.63 2.79 -4.28
CA PHE A 54 25.58 1.81 -5.38
C PHE A 54 26.96 1.48 -6.00
N PRO A 55 27.89 2.45 -6.16
CA PRO A 55 29.22 2.16 -6.72
C PRO A 55 30.16 1.42 -5.77
N ASN A 56 29.91 1.44 -4.46
CA ASN A 56 30.76 0.78 -3.47
C ASN A 56 29.90 0.21 -2.32
N PRO A 57 29.22 -0.92 -2.56
CA PRO A 57 28.32 -1.53 -1.58
C PRO A 57 29.06 -2.14 -0.38
N ALA A 58 30.39 -2.32 -0.45
CA ALA A 58 31.19 -2.85 0.65
C ALA A 58 31.49 -1.81 1.74
N ASN A 59 31.35 -0.52 1.45
CA ASN A 59 31.66 0.56 2.37
C ASN A 59 30.42 1.05 3.15
N GLN A 60 29.57 0.13 3.60
CA GLN A 60 28.40 0.48 4.41
C GLN A 60 28.83 0.77 5.85
N THR A 61 28.71 2.02 6.26
CA THR A 61 28.96 2.46 7.63
C THR A 61 27.64 2.74 8.34
N PHE A 62 27.54 2.33 9.61
CA PHE A 62 26.37 2.66 10.43
C PHE A 62 26.42 4.14 10.81
N VAL A 63 25.41 4.91 10.40
CA VAL A 63 25.28 6.35 10.65
C VAL A 63 24.11 6.70 11.57
N GLY A 64 23.46 5.69 12.15
CA GLY A 64 22.30 5.88 13.01
C GLY A 64 21.20 6.65 12.27
N VAL A 65 20.68 7.72 12.87
CA VAL A 65 19.60 8.53 12.28
C VAL A 65 20.10 9.66 11.36
N GLY A 66 21.39 9.70 11.01
CA GLY A 66 21.99 10.79 10.24
C GLY A 66 21.28 11.07 8.90
N ASN A 67 20.92 10.01 8.16
CA ASN A 67 20.20 10.14 6.88
C ASN A 67 18.80 10.75 7.05
N TRP A 68 18.11 10.46 8.16
CA TRP A 68 16.80 11.04 8.46
C TRP A 68 16.90 12.53 8.75
N ILE A 69 17.88 12.93 9.56
CA ILE A 69 18.14 14.35 9.85
C ILE A 69 18.47 15.07 8.55
N GLN A 70 19.38 14.53 7.75
CA GLN A 70 19.77 15.13 6.46
C GLN A 70 18.55 15.35 5.56
N GLY A 71 17.70 14.33 5.38
CA GLY A 71 16.48 14.44 4.56
C GLY A 71 15.48 15.47 5.09
N ILE A 72 15.24 15.50 6.40
CA ILE A 72 14.29 16.44 7.03
C ILE A 72 14.81 17.89 7.01
N THR A 73 16.13 18.09 7.09
CA THR A 73 16.74 19.42 7.02
C THR A 73 16.88 19.94 5.59
N ASP A 74 16.73 19.08 4.58
CA ASP A 74 16.87 19.46 3.18
C ASP A 74 15.62 20.23 2.69
N PRO A 75 15.76 21.50 2.24
CA PRO A 75 14.64 22.26 1.67
C PRO A 75 14.06 21.62 0.40
N LEU A 76 14.88 20.90 -0.37
CA LEU A 76 14.44 20.22 -1.58
C LEU A 76 13.51 19.05 -1.27
N PHE A 77 13.73 18.36 -0.15
CA PHE A 77 12.85 17.30 0.34
C PHE A 77 11.44 17.85 0.57
N TRP A 78 11.31 18.95 1.31
CA TRP A 78 10.01 19.56 1.59
C TRP A 78 9.34 20.14 0.35
N LYS A 79 10.11 20.74 -0.56
CA LYS A 79 9.59 21.18 -1.86
C LYS A 79 9.01 20.00 -2.66
N SER A 80 9.70 18.87 -2.68
CA SER A 80 9.27 17.66 -3.37
C SER A 80 8.02 17.06 -2.73
N VAL A 81 7.98 16.97 -1.40
CA VAL A 81 6.80 16.51 -0.64
C VAL A 81 5.59 17.41 -0.92
N GLY A 82 5.78 18.73 -0.91
CA GLY A 82 4.72 19.70 -1.24
C GLY A 82 4.20 19.53 -2.67
N ASN A 83 5.09 19.38 -3.65
CA ASN A 83 4.71 19.14 -5.05
C ASN A 83 3.90 17.85 -5.21
N ILE A 84 4.32 16.76 -4.56
CA ILE A 84 3.59 15.49 -4.55
C ILE A 84 2.21 15.67 -3.91
N GLY A 85 2.15 16.38 -2.78
CA GLY A 85 0.89 16.66 -2.08
C GLY A 85 -0.09 17.45 -2.95
N VAL A 86 0.36 18.54 -3.57
CA VAL A 86 -0.46 19.35 -4.49
C VAL A 86 -0.92 18.53 -5.67
N ASN A 87 -0.02 17.79 -6.32
CA ASN A 87 -0.36 16.91 -7.43
C ASN A 87 -1.40 15.87 -7.03
N GLN A 88 -1.23 15.23 -5.87
CA GLN A 88 -2.14 14.19 -5.41
C GLN A 88 -3.53 14.74 -5.10
N VAL A 89 -3.63 15.92 -4.46
CA VAL A 89 -4.91 16.57 -4.17
C VAL A 89 -5.65 16.93 -5.46
N ILE A 90 -4.95 17.55 -6.42
CA ILE A 90 -5.53 17.91 -7.73
C ILE A 90 -5.98 16.64 -8.46
N PHE A 91 -5.12 15.62 -8.52
CA PHE A 91 -5.42 14.39 -9.25
C PHE A 91 -6.58 13.61 -8.63
N ILE A 92 -6.60 13.44 -7.31
CA ILE A 92 -7.72 12.79 -6.60
C ILE A 92 -9.01 13.59 -6.79
N GLY A 93 -8.95 14.92 -6.61
CA GLY A 93 -10.10 15.80 -6.75
C GLY A 93 -10.71 15.72 -8.14
N LEU A 94 -9.90 15.89 -9.18
CA LEU A 94 -10.34 15.81 -10.57
C LEU A 94 -10.82 14.40 -10.93
N LYS A 95 -10.08 13.35 -10.57
CA LYS A 95 -10.44 11.96 -10.92
C LYS A 95 -11.77 11.54 -10.29
N ASN A 96 -11.98 11.84 -9.00
CA ASN A 96 -13.24 11.52 -8.33
C ASN A 96 -14.38 12.45 -8.77
N GLY A 97 -14.12 13.74 -8.95
CA GLY A 97 -15.11 14.71 -9.42
C GLY A 97 -15.63 14.37 -10.82
N LEU A 98 -14.72 14.12 -11.77
CA LEU A 98 -15.08 13.66 -13.11
C LEU A 98 -15.72 12.28 -13.08
N GLY A 99 -15.21 11.35 -12.27
CA GLY A 99 -15.81 10.01 -12.10
C GLY A 99 -17.26 10.07 -11.64
N LEU A 100 -17.57 10.92 -10.65
CA LEU A 100 -18.93 11.15 -10.15
C LEU A 100 -19.81 11.84 -11.21
N LEU A 101 -19.28 12.86 -11.88
CA LEU A 101 -19.99 13.56 -12.96
C LEU A 101 -20.41 12.58 -14.07
N PHE A 102 -19.47 11.76 -14.54
CA PHE A 102 -19.75 10.72 -15.53
C PHE A 102 -20.70 9.66 -14.99
N ALA A 103 -20.59 9.25 -13.72
CA ALA A 103 -21.51 8.28 -13.13
C ALA A 103 -22.97 8.77 -13.14
N VAL A 104 -23.21 10.03 -12.77
CA VAL A 104 -24.55 10.65 -12.78
C VAL A 104 -25.06 10.88 -14.20
N LEU A 105 -24.18 11.26 -15.12
CA LEU A 105 -24.54 11.45 -16.52
C LEU A 105 -24.95 10.11 -17.16
N LEU A 106 -24.14 9.06 -16.98
CA LEU A 106 -24.42 7.73 -17.52
C LEU A 106 -25.63 7.09 -16.86
N SER A 107 -25.95 7.39 -15.60
CA SER A 107 -27.14 6.83 -14.95
C SER A 107 -28.45 7.36 -15.54
N ARG A 108 -28.43 8.49 -16.25
CA ARG A 108 -29.63 9.12 -16.83
C ARG A 108 -29.83 8.85 -18.33
N ILE A 109 -28.82 8.34 -19.02
CA ILE A 109 -28.86 8.14 -20.48
C ILE A 109 -29.28 6.70 -20.79
N GLY A 110 -30.46 6.50 -21.39
CA GLY A 110 -30.94 5.16 -21.74
C GLY A 110 -30.19 4.51 -22.91
N PHE A 111 -30.13 5.16 -24.07
CA PHE A 111 -29.71 4.52 -25.33
C PHE A 111 -28.21 4.66 -25.68
N GLY A 112 -27.49 5.63 -25.09
CA GLY A 112 -26.07 5.89 -25.37
C GLY A 112 -25.08 5.47 -24.26
N ALA A 113 -25.58 5.07 -23.09
CA ALA A 113 -24.72 4.80 -21.93
C ALA A 113 -23.74 3.65 -22.15
N ARG A 114 -24.10 2.64 -22.97
CA ARG A 114 -23.22 1.48 -23.24
C ARG A 114 -21.94 1.88 -23.98
N ILE A 115 -22.06 2.72 -25.02
CA ILE A 115 -20.93 3.20 -25.82
C ILE A 115 -20.06 4.14 -24.99
N LEU A 116 -20.66 5.08 -24.27
CA LEU A 116 -19.93 6.01 -23.40
C LEU A 116 -19.16 5.28 -22.29
N ARG A 117 -19.72 4.21 -21.73
CA ARG A 117 -19.04 3.37 -20.72
C ARG A 117 -17.81 2.71 -21.32
N THR A 118 -17.90 2.17 -22.54
CA THR A 118 -16.75 1.57 -23.23
C THR A 118 -15.65 2.60 -23.51
N ILE A 119 -15.99 3.80 -24.01
CA ILE A 119 -15.01 4.88 -24.27
C ILE A 119 -14.35 5.37 -22.97
N TYR A 120 -15.12 5.52 -21.89
CA TYR A 120 -14.59 5.92 -20.59
C TYR A 120 -13.60 4.90 -19.99
N PHE A 121 -13.87 3.59 -20.15
CA PHE A 121 -13.00 2.54 -19.61
C PHE A 121 -11.86 2.12 -20.54
N LEU A 122 -11.94 2.42 -21.83
CA LEU A 122 -10.90 2.14 -22.83
C LEU A 122 -9.47 2.53 -22.38
N PRO A 123 -9.21 3.78 -21.92
CA PRO A 123 -7.87 4.18 -21.50
C PRO A 123 -7.36 3.46 -20.24
N VAL A 124 -8.24 2.83 -19.46
CA VAL A 124 -7.83 2.02 -18.30
C VAL A 124 -7.27 0.67 -18.75
N ILE A 125 -7.64 0.20 -19.95
CA ILE A 125 -7.29 -1.13 -20.47
C ILE A 125 -6.07 -1.04 -21.40
N THR A 126 -5.88 0.08 -22.09
CA THR A 126 -4.67 0.36 -22.88
C THR A 126 -3.60 0.96 -21.97
N SER A 127 -2.84 0.09 -21.31
CA SER A 127 -1.62 0.47 -20.57
C SER A 127 -0.45 0.64 -21.53
#